data_AF-A0A7J6NTM9-F1
#
_entry.id   AF-A0A7J6NTM9-F1
#
_cell.length_a   1.000
_cell.length_b   1.000
_cell.length_c   1.000
_cell.angle_alpha   90.00
_cell.angle_beta   90.00
_cell.angle_gamma   90.00
#
_symmetry.space_group_name_H-M   'P 1'
#
loop_
_entity.id
_entity.type
_entity.pdbx_description
1 polymer ?
#
loop_
_entity_poly.entity_id
_entity_poly.type
_entity_poly.pdbx_seq_one_letter_code
_entity_poly.pdbx_strand_id
1 'polypeptide(L)'
;VDLVDSNKWLSSALLDAKFISPLREASLGTKSRGFGRFLSGLAFLISSVLRGFGQVVFQDNPWTGAFVCVAGGLPHWPTAIMGILGCTITTVFPLLVQPPETRALVASGLYGFNGVLLGWGYSTFDNNIQQADTFASGIIALLRALPALLFLGILTGILHVVISRSFTKATRIPPLTWP
;
A
#
# COMPACT_ATOMS: atom_id res chain seq x y z
N VAL A 1 18.86 22.16 -27.65
CA VAL A 1 18.37 20.81 -27.31
C VAL A 1 17.11 21.02 -26.49
N ASP A 2 15.95 20.92 -27.12
CA ASP A 2 14.66 21.16 -26.48
C ASP A 2 14.40 20.06 -25.43
N LEU A 3 14.65 20.39 -24.17
CA LEU A 3 14.38 19.52 -23.01
C LEU A 3 12.88 19.22 -22.81
N VAL A 4 12.01 19.84 -23.62
CA VAL A 4 10.56 19.66 -23.63
C VAL A 4 10.15 18.40 -24.40
N ASP A 5 10.92 17.97 -25.42
CA ASP A 5 10.59 16.80 -26.24
C ASP A 5 11.21 15.49 -25.73
N SER A 6 12.36 15.56 -25.05
CA SER A 6 13.06 14.36 -24.51
C SER A 6 12.29 13.66 -23.38
N ASN A 7 11.28 14.34 -22.82
CA ASN A 7 10.52 13.86 -21.66
C ASN A 7 9.08 13.50 -22.03
N LYS A 8 8.67 13.57 -23.31
CA LYS A 8 7.32 13.18 -23.73
C LYS A 8 7.02 11.73 -23.39
N TRP A 9 7.98 10.82 -23.61
CA TRP A 9 7.85 9.41 -23.24
C TRP A 9 7.76 9.20 -21.72
N LEU A 10 8.45 10.03 -20.92
CA LEU A 10 8.42 9.97 -19.47
C LEU A 10 7.07 10.51 -18.96
N SER A 11 6.61 11.61 -19.55
CA SER A 11 5.30 12.18 -19.26
C SER A 11 4.18 11.24 -19.66
N SER A 12 4.25 10.55 -20.81
CA SER A 12 3.26 9.54 -21.19
C SER A 12 3.34 8.32 -20.26
N ALA A 13 4.52 7.78 -19.97
CA ALA A 13 4.66 6.67 -19.02
C ALA A 13 4.11 6.99 -17.61
N LEU A 14 4.30 8.22 -17.13
CA LEU A 14 3.82 8.68 -15.82
C LEU A 14 2.36 9.15 -15.82
N LEU A 15 1.86 9.73 -16.93
CA LEU A 15 0.49 10.26 -17.09
C LEU A 15 -0.51 9.20 -17.59
N ASP A 16 -0.10 8.29 -18.47
CA ASP A 16 -0.91 7.13 -18.90
C ASP A 16 -1.22 6.19 -17.72
N ALA A 17 -0.51 6.35 -16.60
CA ALA A 17 -0.79 5.64 -15.37
C ALA A 17 -1.97 6.19 -14.55
N LYS A 18 -2.41 7.45 -14.79
CA LYS A 18 -3.77 7.86 -14.39
C LYS A 18 -4.83 7.00 -15.09
N PHE A 19 -4.47 6.36 -16.21
CA PHE A 19 -5.32 5.51 -17.03
C PHE A 19 -5.20 4.01 -16.73
N ILE A 20 -4.21 3.56 -15.96
CA ILE A 20 -4.31 2.24 -15.31
C ILE A 20 -5.39 2.43 -14.26
N SER A 21 -6.64 2.18 -14.61
CA SER A 21 -7.71 2.12 -13.63
C SER A 21 -7.34 1.08 -12.56
N PRO A 22 -7.77 1.26 -11.29
CA PRO A 22 -7.64 0.20 -10.30
C PRO A 22 -8.10 -1.11 -10.94
N LEU A 23 -7.27 -2.17 -10.88
CA LEU A 23 -7.55 -3.43 -11.57
C LEU A 23 -8.91 -3.97 -11.11
N ARG A 24 -9.96 -3.61 -11.84
CA ARG A 24 -11.34 -3.96 -11.54
C ARG A 24 -11.56 -5.32 -12.19
N GLU A 25 -12.01 -6.29 -11.41
CA GLU A 25 -12.27 -7.67 -11.89
C GLU A 25 -13.14 -7.70 -13.15
N ALA A 26 -13.97 -6.68 -13.40
CA ALA A 26 -14.76 -6.52 -14.62
C ALA A 26 -13.91 -6.42 -15.93
N SER A 27 -12.66 -5.95 -15.86
CA SER A 27 -11.72 -5.94 -17.01
C SER A 27 -10.98 -7.26 -17.19
N LEU A 28 -10.91 -8.07 -16.14
CA LEU A 28 -10.32 -9.41 -16.12
C LEU A 28 -11.44 -10.42 -16.40
N GLY A 29 -11.99 -10.35 -17.61
CA GLY A 29 -13.01 -11.27 -18.12
C GLY A 29 -12.72 -12.71 -17.69
N THR A 30 -13.60 -13.22 -16.83
CA THR A 30 -13.48 -14.48 -16.10
C THR A 30 -13.61 -15.68 -17.03
N LYS A 31 -12.50 -16.06 -17.67
CA LYS A 31 -12.31 -17.42 -18.25
C LYS A 31 -11.03 -18.11 -17.78
N SER A 32 -10.23 -17.47 -16.93
CA SER A 32 -9.01 -18.06 -16.40
C SER A 32 -9.32 -19.12 -15.33
N ARG A 33 -8.75 -20.33 -15.44
CA ARG A 33 -8.80 -21.38 -14.41
C ARG A 33 -7.38 -21.63 -13.88
N GLY A 34 -7.27 -21.95 -12.58
CA GLY A 34 -5.98 -22.28 -11.94
C GLY A 34 -5.00 -21.10 -11.91
N PHE A 35 -3.86 -21.27 -12.59
CA PHE A 35 -2.69 -20.37 -12.52
C PHE A 35 -2.98 -18.91 -12.91
N GLY A 36 -3.81 -18.67 -13.92
CA GLY A 36 -4.08 -17.29 -14.33
C GLY A 36 -4.93 -16.50 -13.33
N ARG A 37 -5.79 -17.16 -12.52
CA ARG A 37 -6.50 -16.52 -11.40
C ARG A 37 -5.55 -16.13 -10.27
N PHE A 38 -4.53 -16.96 -10.03
CA PHE A 38 -3.49 -16.65 -9.06
C PHE A 38 -2.67 -15.43 -9.51
N LEU A 39 -2.20 -15.40 -10.76
CA LEU A 39 -1.46 -14.26 -11.31
C LEU A 39 -2.28 -12.97 -11.29
N SER A 40 -3.57 -13.04 -11.63
CA SER A 40 -4.44 -11.86 -11.58
C SER A 40 -4.64 -11.35 -10.15
N GLY A 41 -4.77 -12.26 -9.18
CA GLY A 41 -4.85 -11.90 -7.76
C GLY A 41 -3.55 -11.27 -7.25
N LEU A 42 -2.40 -11.80 -7.67
CA LEU A 42 -1.10 -11.23 -7.35
C LEU A 42 -0.92 -9.84 -7.96
N ALA A 43 -1.26 -9.66 -9.23
CA ALA A 43 -1.21 -8.36 -9.90
C ALA A 43 -2.13 -7.34 -9.23
N PHE A 44 -3.33 -7.76 -8.83
CA PHE A 44 -4.25 -6.95 -8.04
C PHE A 44 -3.63 -6.50 -6.72
N LEU A 45 -3.05 -7.42 -5.94
CA LEU A 45 -2.42 -7.09 -4.65
C LEU A 45 -1.22 -6.16 -4.82
N ILE A 46 -0.33 -6.45 -5.79
CA ILE A 46 0.83 -5.59 -6.07
C ILE A 46 0.38 -4.18 -6.45
N SER A 47 -0.59 -4.05 -7.37
CA SER A 47 -1.14 -2.75 -7.76
C SER A 47 -1.77 -2.02 -6.57
N SER A 48 -2.51 -2.72 -5.72
CA SER A 48 -3.20 -2.13 -4.55
C SER A 48 -2.20 -1.64 -3.51
N VAL A 49 -1.15 -2.42 -3.24
CA VAL A 49 -0.05 -2.05 -2.32
C VAL A 49 0.72 -0.84 -2.87
N LEU A 50 1.12 -0.86 -4.15
CA LEU A 50 1.79 0.29 -4.76
C LEU A 50 0.90 1.55 -4.70
N ARG A 51 -0.38 1.46 -5.04
CA ARG A 51 -1.30 2.60 -4.87
C ARG A 51 -1.41 3.02 -3.41
N GLY A 52 -1.35 2.09 -2.45
CA GLY A 52 -1.28 2.40 -1.03
C GLY A 52 -0.11 3.31 -0.67
N PHE A 53 1.09 3.07 -1.23
CA PHE A 53 2.21 4.00 -1.10
C PHE A 53 1.94 5.35 -1.77
N GLY A 54 1.30 5.37 -2.95
CA GLY A 54 0.94 6.62 -3.63
C GLY A 54 -0.05 7.47 -2.83
N GLN A 55 -1.00 6.82 -2.15
CA GLN A 55 -2.01 7.47 -1.32
C GLN A 55 -1.43 8.16 -0.08
N VAL A 56 -0.19 7.85 0.35
CA VAL A 56 0.52 8.61 1.39
C VAL A 56 0.66 10.09 1.01
N VAL A 57 0.78 10.38 -0.29
CA VAL A 57 0.81 11.73 -0.87
C VAL A 57 -0.48 12.03 -1.65
N PHE A 58 -1.56 11.32 -1.34
CA PHE A 58 -2.89 11.43 -1.96
C PHE A 58 -2.89 11.24 -3.48
N GLN A 59 -2.01 10.36 -4.00
CA GLN A 59 -1.95 10.01 -5.42
C GLN A 59 -2.39 8.56 -5.64
N ASP A 60 -3.54 8.36 -6.28
CA ASP A 60 -4.00 7.05 -6.77
C ASP A 60 -3.23 6.65 -8.05
N ASN A 61 -1.92 6.46 -7.93
CA ASN A 61 -1.05 6.09 -9.04
C ASN A 61 0.02 5.09 -8.56
N PRO A 62 0.09 3.87 -9.14
CA PRO A 62 1.02 2.84 -8.71
C PRO A 62 2.49 3.22 -8.96
N TRP A 63 2.80 4.05 -9.95
CA TRP A 63 4.18 4.53 -10.16
C TRP A 63 4.58 5.58 -9.14
N THR A 64 3.68 6.51 -8.82
CA THR A 64 3.92 7.42 -7.69
C THR A 64 4.19 6.61 -6.42
N GLY A 65 3.39 5.59 -6.20
CA GLY A 65 3.60 4.64 -5.11
C GLY A 65 4.94 3.91 -5.16
N ALA A 66 5.37 3.44 -6.32
CA ALA A 66 6.69 2.83 -6.49
C ALA A 66 7.82 3.80 -6.13
N PHE A 67 7.75 5.05 -6.60
CA PHE A 67 8.73 6.08 -6.23
C PHE A 67 8.70 6.40 -4.73
N VAL A 68 7.52 6.50 -4.12
CA VAL A 68 7.37 6.73 -2.66
C VAL A 68 7.94 5.55 -1.87
N CYS A 69 7.66 4.31 -2.28
CA CYS A 69 8.20 3.10 -1.66
C CYS A 69 9.74 3.07 -1.73
N VAL A 70 10.32 3.35 -2.91
CA VAL A 70 11.77 3.43 -3.08
C VAL A 70 12.34 4.55 -2.22
N ALA A 71 11.81 5.77 -2.34
CA ALA A 71 12.32 6.94 -1.61
C ALA A 71 12.29 6.75 -0.09
N GLY A 72 11.20 6.19 0.47
CA GLY A 72 11.11 5.90 1.90
C GLY A 72 11.99 4.73 2.35
N GLY A 73 12.35 3.82 1.44
CA GLY A 73 13.20 2.67 1.71
C GLY A 73 14.70 2.90 1.50
N LEU A 74 15.09 3.90 0.71
CA LEU A 74 16.49 4.23 0.41
C LEU A 74 17.37 4.43 1.65
N PRO A 75 16.90 5.08 2.73
CA PRO A 75 17.75 5.29 3.91
C PRO A 75 18.09 3.99 4.65
N HIS A 76 17.18 3.02 4.67
CA HIS A 76 17.29 1.85 5.53
C HIS A 76 16.38 0.71 5.06
N TRP A 77 16.97 -0.40 4.60
CA TRP A 77 16.21 -1.49 3.94
C TRP A 77 15.16 -2.18 4.84
N PRO A 78 15.38 -2.43 6.16
CA PRO A 78 14.35 -2.98 7.03
C PRO A 78 13.14 -2.04 7.17
N THR A 79 13.37 -0.72 7.14
CA THR A 79 12.30 0.28 7.15
C THR A 79 11.45 0.19 5.89
N ALA A 80 12.06 -0.04 4.73
CA ALA A 80 11.34 -0.33 3.48
C ALA A 80 10.41 -1.54 3.65
N ILE A 81 10.93 -2.64 4.21
CA ILE A 81 10.16 -3.87 4.45
C ILE A 81 9.01 -3.63 5.42
N MET A 82 9.22 -2.90 6.51
CA MET A 82 8.17 -2.58 7.47
C MET A 82 7.01 -1.80 6.83
N GLY A 83 7.30 -0.82 5.97
CA GLY A 83 6.27 -0.09 5.22
C GLY A 83 5.49 -1.01 4.27
N ILE A 84 6.18 -1.91 3.55
CA ILE A 84 5.55 -2.88 2.64
C ILE A 84 4.65 -3.85 3.42
N LEU A 85 5.14 -4.38 4.54
CA LEU A 85 4.38 -5.29 5.39
C LEU A 85 3.15 -4.61 5.98
N GLY A 86 3.29 -3.41 6.53
CA GLY A 86 2.18 -2.63 7.07
C GLY A 86 1.11 -2.33 6.00
N CYS A 87 1.54 -1.88 4.81
CA CYS A 87 0.64 -1.67 3.68
C CYS A 87 -0.08 -2.96 3.27
N THR A 88 0.65 -4.08 3.21
CA THR A 88 0.08 -5.38 2.79
C THR A 88 -0.95 -5.88 3.80
N ILE A 89 -0.63 -5.83 5.10
CA ILE A 89 -1.54 -6.26 6.18
C ILE A 89 -2.85 -5.47 6.12
N THR A 90 -2.77 -4.15 6.03
CA THR A 90 -3.95 -3.26 5.99
C THR A 90 -4.72 -3.34 4.67
N THR A 91 -4.05 -3.66 3.56
CA THR A 91 -4.69 -3.92 2.24
C THR A 91 -5.44 -5.25 2.23
N VAL A 92 -4.87 -6.31 2.81
CA VAL A 92 -5.46 -7.66 2.85
C VAL A 92 -6.61 -7.74 3.85
N PHE A 93 -6.48 -7.08 5.00
CA PHE A 93 -7.50 -7.09 6.06
C PHE A 93 -8.95 -6.90 5.56
N PRO A 94 -9.31 -5.82 4.84
CA PRO A 94 -10.67 -5.60 4.36
C PRO A 94 -11.12 -6.64 3.32
N LEU A 95 -10.20 -7.27 2.58
CA LEU A 95 -10.56 -8.34 1.64
C LEU A 95 -11.05 -9.62 2.35
N LEU A 96 -10.69 -9.80 3.62
CA LEU A 96 -11.09 -10.94 4.43
C LEU A 96 -12.39 -10.68 5.22
N VAL A 97 -12.63 -9.43 5.65
CA VAL A 97 -13.70 -9.11 6.60
C VAL A 97 -14.78 -8.17 6.07
N GLN A 98 -14.57 -7.52 4.92
CA GLN A 98 -15.54 -6.60 4.32
C GLN A 98 -16.29 -7.23 3.15
N PRO A 99 -17.50 -6.72 2.84
CA PRO A 99 -18.24 -7.12 1.66
C PRO A 99 -17.48 -6.91 0.34
N PRO A 100 -17.81 -7.66 -0.74
CA PRO A 100 -17.12 -7.57 -2.03
C PRO A 100 -17.06 -6.17 -2.64
N GLU A 101 -18.01 -5.29 -2.32
CA GLU A 101 -18.08 -3.91 -2.80
C GLU A 101 -16.87 -3.07 -2.37
N THR A 102 -16.23 -3.43 -1.24
CA THR A 102 -15.03 -2.75 -0.72
C THR A 102 -13.79 -2.98 -1.59
N ARG A 103 -13.79 -4.00 -2.47
CA ARG A 103 -12.63 -4.31 -3.34
C ARG A 103 -12.21 -3.13 -4.22
N ALA A 104 -13.14 -2.27 -4.65
CA ALA A 104 -12.80 -1.10 -5.45
C ALA A 104 -11.98 -0.06 -4.66
N LEU A 105 -12.27 0.11 -3.37
CA LEU A 105 -11.51 1.00 -2.48
C LEU A 105 -10.16 0.41 -2.08
N VAL A 106 -10.07 -0.92 -1.97
CA VAL A 106 -8.78 -1.61 -1.81
C VAL A 106 -7.93 -1.44 -3.06
N ALA A 107 -8.53 -1.59 -4.25
CA ALA A 107 -7.86 -1.44 -5.52
C ALA A 107 -7.26 -0.04 -5.74
N SER A 108 -7.84 1.01 -5.17
CA SER A 108 -7.31 2.38 -5.21
C SER A 108 -6.26 2.67 -4.13
N GLY A 109 -5.92 1.69 -3.29
CA GLY A 109 -4.92 1.82 -2.22
C GLY A 109 -5.40 2.55 -0.97
N LEU A 110 -6.68 2.93 -0.87
CA LEU A 110 -7.19 3.71 0.26
C LEU A 110 -7.08 2.99 1.60
N TYR A 111 -7.14 1.66 1.61
CA TYR A 111 -6.95 0.86 2.82
C TYR A 111 -5.47 0.63 3.18
N GLY A 112 -4.53 0.93 2.28
CA GLY A 112 -3.11 0.59 2.45
C GLY A 112 -2.23 1.68 3.05
N PHE A 113 -2.54 2.96 2.80
CA PHE A 113 -1.59 4.05 3.13
C PHE A 113 -1.37 4.26 4.63
N ASN A 114 -2.38 4.06 5.47
CA ASN A 114 -2.19 4.10 6.92
C ASN A 114 -1.32 2.93 7.41
N GLY A 115 -1.35 1.79 6.72
CA GLY A 115 -0.41 0.70 6.96
C GLY A 115 1.03 1.04 6.59
N VAL A 116 1.25 1.80 5.50
CA VAL A 116 2.59 2.31 5.14
C VAL A 116 3.13 3.20 6.28
N LEU A 117 2.32 4.17 6.72
CA LEU A 117 2.69 5.09 7.79
C LEU A 117 2.92 4.38 9.12
N LEU A 118 2.08 3.40 9.45
CA LEU A 118 2.27 2.54 10.62
C LEU A 118 3.61 1.80 10.56
N GLY A 119 3.91 1.15 9.44
CA GLY A 119 5.15 0.38 9.28
C GLY A 119 6.40 1.26 9.36
N TRP A 120 6.41 2.38 8.65
CA TRP A 120 7.50 3.35 8.71
C TRP A 120 7.62 4.04 10.07
N GLY A 121 6.50 4.44 10.68
CA GLY A 121 6.48 5.01 12.02
C GLY A 121 7.02 4.04 13.06
N TYR A 122 6.51 2.80 13.09
CA TYR A 122 7.03 1.76 13.98
C TYR A 122 8.53 1.56 13.79
N SER A 123 8.98 1.42 12.54
CA SER A 123 10.39 1.21 12.23
C SER A 123 11.27 2.38 12.65
N THR A 124 10.79 3.61 12.53
CA THR A 124 11.55 4.83 12.87
C THR A 124 11.78 4.93 14.38
N PHE A 125 10.83 4.44 15.18
CA PHE A 125 10.89 4.52 16.64
C PHE A 125 11.34 3.21 17.33
N ASP A 126 11.58 2.12 16.59
CA ASP A 126 12.16 0.89 17.15
C ASP A 126 13.69 0.86 17.00
N ASN A 127 14.38 0.92 18.15
CA ASN A 127 15.84 0.91 18.20
C ASN A 127 16.47 -0.36 17.60
N ASN A 128 15.82 -1.52 17.71
CA ASN A 128 16.38 -2.78 17.20
C ASN A 128 16.36 -2.79 15.68
N ILE A 129 15.33 -2.19 15.08
CA ILE A 129 15.28 -2.00 13.64
C ILE A 129 16.33 -0.96 13.22
N GLN A 130 16.38 0.22 13.85
CA GLN A 130 17.32 1.28 13.44
C GLN A 130 18.80 0.92 13.63
N GLN A 131 19.12 0.04 14.58
CA GLN A 131 20.49 -0.45 14.82
C GLN A 131 20.86 -1.65 13.94
N ALA A 132 19.95 -2.15 13.10
CA ALA A 132 20.19 -3.31 12.26
C ALA A 132 21.01 -2.96 11.01
N ASP A 133 22.33 -2.95 11.17
CA ASP A 133 23.32 -2.62 10.14
C ASP A 133 23.63 -3.81 9.20
N THR A 134 23.49 -5.03 9.69
CA THR A 134 23.74 -6.27 8.94
C THR A 134 22.44 -6.91 8.46
N PHE A 135 22.53 -7.72 7.40
CA PHE A 135 21.38 -8.50 6.91
C PHE A 135 20.76 -9.38 8.01
N ALA A 136 21.60 -10.10 8.77
CA ALA A 136 21.13 -11.00 9.83
C ALA A 136 20.41 -10.25 10.96
N SER A 137 20.98 -9.14 11.45
CA SER A 137 20.34 -8.30 12.48
C SER A 137 19.01 -7.72 11.98
N GLY A 138 18.94 -7.32 10.71
CA GLY A 138 17.71 -6.81 10.10
C GLY A 138 16.62 -7.86 10.03
N ILE A 139 16.94 -9.10 9.64
CA ILE A 139 15.99 -10.21 9.65
C ILE A 139 15.48 -10.48 11.08
N ILE A 140 16.37 -10.52 12.07
CA ILE A 140 15.99 -10.73 13.48
C ILE A 140 15.07 -9.61 13.97
N ALA A 141 15.41 -8.35 13.68
CA ALA A 141 14.62 -7.19 14.07
C ALA A 141 13.22 -7.21 13.43
N LEU A 142 13.12 -7.56 12.14
CA LEU A 142 11.85 -7.71 11.42
C LEU A 142 10.99 -8.83 12.01
N LEU A 143 11.58 -10.00 12.30
CA LEU A 143 10.87 -11.11 12.92
C LEU A 143 10.35 -10.75 14.32
N ARG A 144 11.14 -10.00 15.10
CA ARG A 144 10.73 -9.50 16.43
C ARG A 144 9.58 -8.51 16.34
N ALA A 145 9.60 -7.62 15.35
CA ALA A 145 8.58 -6.59 15.16
C ALA A 145 7.28 -7.13 14.55
N LEU A 146 7.34 -8.25 13.83
CA LEU A 146 6.22 -8.80 13.06
C LEU A 146 4.92 -9.01 13.88
N PRO A 147 4.93 -9.60 15.10
CA PRO A 147 3.70 -9.77 15.87
C PRO A 147 3.05 -8.45 16.24
N ALA A 148 3.84 -7.45 16.64
CA ALA A 148 3.34 -6.12 16.97
C ALA A 148 2.79 -5.42 15.73
N LEU A 149 3.49 -5.52 14.59
CA LEU A 149 3.04 -4.96 13.32
C LEU A 149 1.74 -5.60 12.83
N LEU A 150 1.58 -6.92 12.98
CA LEU A 150 0.34 -7.63 12.64
C LEU A 150 -0.82 -7.15 13.51
N PHE A 151 -0.62 -7.07 14.83
CA PHE A 151 -1.64 -6.59 15.75
C PHE A 151 -2.05 -5.15 15.43
N LEU A 152 -1.09 -4.24 15.31
CA LEU A 152 -1.34 -2.84 15.02
C LEU A 152 -1.93 -2.64 13.62
N GLY A 153 -1.47 -3.40 12.62
CA GLY A 153 -2.00 -3.33 11.26
C GLY A 153 -3.46 -3.77 11.18
N ILE A 154 -3.83 -4.84 11.87
CA ILE A 154 -5.24 -5.26 12.00
C ILE A 154 -6.05 -4.17 12.72
N LEU A 155 -5.53 -3.60 13.81
CA LEU A 155 -6.18 -2.52 14.54
C LEU A 155 -6.40 -1.29 13.65
N THR A 156 -5.40 -0.84 12.90
CA THR A 156 -5.50 0.25 11.92
C THR A 156 -6.56 -0.08 10.85
N GLY A 157 -6.62 -1.32 10.36
CA GLY A 157 -7.67 -1.76 9.44
C GLY A 157 -9.08 -1.66 10.04
N ILE A 158 -9.25 -2.07 11.30
CA ILE A 158 -10.51 -1.93 12.04
C ILE A 158 -10.88 -0.46 12.19
N LEU A 159 -9.95 0.39 12.65
CA LEU A 159 -10.17 1.83 12.82
C LEU A 159 -10.58 2.49 11.51
N HIS A 160 -9.91 2.15 10.40
CA HIS A 160 -10.27 2.67 9.08
C HIS A 160 -11.73 2.34 8.73
N VAL A 161 -12.15 1.09 8.93
CA VAL A 161 -13.54 0.66 8.69
C VAL A 161 -14.52 1.39 9.60
N VAL A 162 -14.23 1.47 10.90
CA VAL A 162 -15.11 2.10 11.90
C VAL A 162 -15.28 3.59 11.62
N ILE A 163 -14.19 4.33 11.39
CA ILE A 163 -14.23 5.76 11.08
C ILE A 163 -14.98 5.99 9.76
N SER A 164 -14.74 5.15 8.74
CA SER A 164 -15.41 5.28 7.45
C SER A 164 -16.93 5.09 7.56
N ARG A 165 -17.36 4.10 8.36
CA ARG A 165 -18.79 3.78 8.52
C ARG A 165 -19.55 4.77 9.41
N SER A 166 -18.90 5.25 10.47
CA SER A 166 -19.54 6.10 11.47
C SER A 166 -19.33 7.59 11.18
N PHE A 167 -18.08 8.03 11.11
CA PHE A 167 -17.73 9.44 11.00
C PHE A 167 -17.84 9.94 9.56
N THR A 168 -17.14 9.30 8.61
CA THR A 168 -17.11 9.75 7.21
C THR A 168 -18.49 9.71 6.57
N LYS A 169 -19.31 8.70 6.88
CA LYS A 169 -20.70 8.65 6.40
C LYS A 169 -21.56 9.80 6.93
N ALA A 170 -21.34 10.22 8.18
CA ALA A 170 -22.12 11.28 8.81
C ALA A 170 -21.65 12.69 8.39
N THR A 171 -20.34 12.92 8.29
CA THR A 171 -19.76 14.25 8.08
C THR A 171 -19.31 14.51 6.64
N ARG A 172 -19.21 13.45 5.82
CA ARG A 172 -18.59 13.46 4.47
C ARG A 172 -17.10 13.83 4.47
N ILE A 173 -16.44 13.80 5.64
CA ILE A 173 -15.01 14.07 5.78
C ILE A 173 -14.25 12.74 5.72
N PRO A 174 -13.22 12.60 4.87
CA PRO A 174 -12.44 11.37 4.77
C PRO A 174 -11.66 11.07 6.07
N PRO A 175 -11.36 9.79 6.36
CA PRO A 175 -10.66 9.40 7.59
C PRO A 175 -9.21 9.89 7.66
N LEU A 176 -8.61 10.25 6.50
CA LEU A 176 -7.20 10.64 6.39
C LEU A 176 -6.31 9.63 7.13
N THR A 177 -5.34 10.13 7.89
CA THR A 177 -4.36 9.35 8.66
C THR A 177 -4.76 9.18 10.13
N TRP A 178 -6.06 9.25 10.46
CA TRP A 178 -6.53 8.95 11.81
C TRP A 178 -6.46 7.47 12.21
N PRO A 179 -6.75 6.51 11.31
CA PRO A 179 -6.53 5.08 11.57
C PRO A 179 -5.06 4.72 11.75
#